data_AF-A0A7S1Y1Y5-F1
#
_entry.id   AF-A0A7S1Y1Y5-F1
#
_cell.length_a   1.000
_cell.length_b   1.000
_cell.length_c   1.000
_cell.angle_alpha   90.00
_cell.angle_beta   90.00
_cell.angle_gamma   90.00
#
_symmetry.space_group_name_H-M   'P 1'
#
loop_
_entity.id
_entity.type
_entity.pdbx_description
1 polymer ?
#
loop_
_entity_poly.entity_id
_entity_poly.type
_entity_poly.pdbx_seq_one_letter_code
_entity_poly.pdbx_strand_id
1 'polypeptide(L)'
;EDLLKELENLDVVAVLQLLIKYGLIEGTKEGCHKFVHDRIQQASYSLLDEGSLARALLHRQIGVYLRKTLLSLGDMAEDWLLFAAVDQLNKASETLTQGVLRVDLARLNYKAAQKAFRLSAFVPASEYALKGSEVLDGREKWTFNYDCAVNICTLAARACYSAGHNSKSHDMIQEVVENSITPVESLPV
;
A
#
# COMPACT_ATOMS: atom_id res chain seq x y z
N GLU A 1 -7.89 18.88 5.60
CA GLU A 1 -7.09 20.06 5.19
C GLU A 1 -6.54 20.81 6.40
N ASP A 2 -7.32 20.99 7.47
CA ASP A 2 -6.89 21.73 8.68
C ASP A 2 -5.72 21.11 9.45
N LEU A 3 -5.66 19.78 9.59
CA LEU A 3 -4.54 19.10 10.25
C LEU A 3 -3.18 19.36 9.57
N LEU A 4 -3.14 19.57 8.24
CA LEU A 4 -1.89 19.88 7.54
C LEU A 4 -1.44 21.32 7.79
N LYS A 5 -2.36 22.27 7.90
CA LYS A 5 -2.03 23.66 8.25
C LYS A 5 -1.53 23.78 9.70
N GLU A 6 -2.06 22.96 10.60
CA GLU A 6 -1.56 22.86 11.97
C GLU A 6 -0.19 22.19 12.03
N LEU A 7 0.06 21.14 11.22
CA LEU A 7 1.35 20.47 11.14
C LEU A 7 2.43 21.30 10.43
N GLU A 8 2.08 22.12 9.44
CA GLU A 8 3.01 23.00 8.70
C GLU A 8 3.66 24.08 9.58
N ASN A 9 2.97 24.48 10.65
CA ASN A 9 3.48 25.45 11.63
C ASN A 9 4.01 24.78 12.91
N LEU A 10 4.02 23.45 12.95
CA LEU A 10 4.48 22.71 14.12
C LEU A 10 6.01 22.69 14.10
N ASP A 11 6.62 23.15 15.20
CA ASP A 11 8.04 22.90 15.43
C ASP A 11 8.23 21.42 15.75
N VAL A 12 8.42 20.63 14.69
CA VAL A 12 8.59 19.17 14.76
C VAL A 12 9.76 18.82 15.68
N VAL A 13 10.82 19.63 15.70
CA VAL A 13 11.99 19.38 16.57
C VAL A 13 11.60 19.56 18.03
N ALA A 14 10.90 20.64 18.36
CA ALA A 14 10.42 20.87 19.73
C ALA A 14 9.44 19.77 20.18
N VAL A 15 8.55 19.31 19.29
CA VAL A 15 7.62 18.22 19.59
C VAL A 15 8.34 16.91 19.83
N LEU A 16 9.30 16.53 18.99
CA LEU A 16 10.09 15.31 19.18
C LEU A 16 10.88 15.36 20.49
N GLN A 17 11.50 16.50 20.82
CA GLN A 17 12.17 16.69 22.10
C GLN A 17 11.22 16.52 23.30
N LEU A 18 9.99 17.04 23.18
CA LEU A 18 8.97 16.90 24.21
C LEU A 18 8.55 15.43 24.38
N LEU A 19 8.34 14.71 23.28
CA LEU A 19 7.98 13.28 23.30
C LEU A 19 9.10 12.41 23.90
N ILE A 20 10.37 12.75 23.63
CA ILE A 20 11.53 12.11 24.28
C ILE A 20 11.53 12.39 25.78
N LYS A 21 11.34 13.66 26.18
CA LYS A 21 11.28 14.06 27.60
C LYS A 21 10.20 13.31 28.38
N TYR A 22 9.05 13.05 27.75
CA TYR A 22 7.96 12.28 28.37
C TYR A 22 8.10 10.75 28.22
N GLY A 23 9.18 10.26 27.61
CA GLY A 23 9.43 8.82 27.46
C GLY A 23 8.46 8.12 26.49
N LEU A 24 7.84 8.86 25.57
CA LEU A 24 6.91 8.30 24.59
C LEU A 24 7.66 7.73 23.38
N ILE A 25 8.73 8.41 22.98
CA ILE A 25 9.65 7.98 21.92
C ILE A 25 11.09 8.05 22.41
N GLU A 26 11.98 7.31 21.78
CA GLU A 26 13.42 7.42 21.98
C GLU A 26 14.13 7.75 20.67
N GLY A 27 15.20 8.55 20.80
CA GLY A 27 16.11 8.85 19.70
C GLY A 27 17.12 7.71 19.53
N THR A 28 17.44 7.41 18.28
CA THR A 28 18.51 6.49 17.90
C THR A 28 19.78 7.28 17.57
N LYS A 29 20.94 6.60 17.55
CA LYS A 29 22.23 7.23 17.23
C LYS A 29 22.31 7.82 15.82
N GLU A 30 21.38 7.45 14.94
CA GLU A 30 21.33 7.82 13.53
C GLU A 30 20.34 8.98 13.26
N GLY A 31 19.79 9.60 14.30
CA GLY A 31 18.77 10.65 14.17
C GLY A 31 17.36 10.11 13.88
N CYS A 32 17.18 8.79 13.82
CA CYS A 32 15.86 8.16 13.75
C CYS A 32 15.18 8.16 15.12
N HIS A 33 13.85 8.15 15.13
CA HIS A 33 13.05 8.11 16.35
C HIS A 33 12.12 6.89 16.31
N LYS A 34 11.86 6.27 17.46
CA LYS A 34 10.90 5.16 17.57
C LYS A 34 10.12 5.24 18.87
N PHE A 35 8.94 4.63 18.91
CA PHE A 35 8.20 4.48 20.16
C PHE A 35 9.02 3.64 21.15
N VAL A 36 8.97 4.01 22.44
CA VAL A 36 9.63 3.25 23.50
C VAL A 36 9.00 1.85 23.66
N HIS A 37 7.69 1.75 23.41
CA HIS A 37 6.96 0.48 23.48
C HIS A 37 5.80 0.45 22.49
N ASP A 38 5.49 -0.73 21.95
CA ASP A 38 4.37 -0.95 21.02
C ASP A 38 3.02 -0.48 21.57
N ARG A 39 2.85 -0.53 22.89
CA ARG A 39 1.63 -0.06 23.59
C ARG A 39 1.42 1.45 23.45
N ILE A 40 2.50 2.24 23.41
CA ILE A 40 2.40 3.69 23.20
C ILE A 40 1.94 3.94 21.76
N GLN A 41 2.56 3.25 20.79
CA GLN A 41 2.13 3.33 19.40
C GLN A 41 0.66 2.92 19.23
N GLN A 42 0.25 1.81 19.84
CA GLN A 42 -1.14 1.35 19.83
C GLN A 42 -2.07 2.39 20.44
N ALA A 43 -1.75 2.93 21.62
CA ALA A 43 -2.58 3.94 22.28
C ALA A 43 -2.69 5.21 21.43
N SER A 44 -1.58 5.73 20.89
CA SER A 44 -1.58 6.89 19.99
C SER A 44 -2.40 6.64 18.74
N TYR A 45 -2.33 5.45 18.17
CA TYR A 45 -3.06 5.08 16.97
C TYR A 45 -4.57 4.86 17.25
N SER A 46 -4.92 4.33 18.43
CA SER A 46 -6.29 4.16 18.91
C SER A 46 -6.99 5.47 19.29
N LEU A 47 -6.27 6.60 19.39
CA LEU A 47 -6.89 7.92 19.55
C LEU A 47 -7.75 8.30 18.33
N LEU A 48 -7.49 7.67 17.18
CA LEU A 48 -8.31 7.80 15.99
C LEU A 48 -9.18 6.56 15.85
N ASP A 49 -10.49 6.76 15.89
CA ASP A 49 -11.46 5.66 15.76
C ASP A 49 -11.19 4.83 14.51
N GLU A 50 -11.30 3.51 14.66
CA GLU A 50 -11.22 2.58 13.55
C GLU A 50 -12.32 2.90 12.53
N GLY A 51 -11.92 3.03 11.26
CA GLY A 51 -12.83 3.43 10.18
C GLY A 51 -13.13 4.94 10.10
N SER A 52 -12.57 5.78 10.99
CA SER A 52 -12.78 7.23 10.88
C SER A 52 -12.11 7.83 9.63
N LEU A 53 -12.77 8.83 9.04
CA LEU A 53 -12.23 9.59 7.91
C LEU A 53 -10.87 10.23 8.25
N ALA A 54 -10.68 10.71 9.48
CA ALA A 54 -9.42 11.31 9.92
C ALA A 54 -8.26 10.31 9.86
N ARG A 55 -8.47 9.07 10.31
CA ARG A 55 -7.45 8.01 10.25
C ARG A 55 -7.10 7.63 8.82
N ALA A 56 -8.09 7.49 7.95
CA ALA A 56 -7.86 7.20 6.54
C ALA A 56 -7.10 8.35 5.82
N LEU A 57 -7.43 9.61 6.13
CA LEU A 57 -6.70 10.77 5.60
C LEU A 57 -5.25 10.83 6.09
N LEU A 58 -5.00 10.47 7.35
CA LEU A 58 -3.63 10.36 7.89
C LEU A 58 -2.82 9.29 7.15
N HIS A 59 -3.39 8.10 6.97
CA HIS A 59 -2.77 7.03 6.19
C HIS A 59 -2.47 7.45 4.75
N ARG A 60 -3.40 8.16 4.11
CA ARG A 60 -3.20 8.72 2.77
C ARG A 60 -2.02 9.69 2.75
N GLN A 61 -1.94 10.61 3.73
CA GLN A 61 -0.87 11.60 3.79
C GLN A 61 0.51 10.95 3.94
N ILE A 62 0.64 10.03 4.89
CA ILE A 62 1.89 9.29 5.11
C ILE A 62 2.26 8.51 3.84
N GLY A 63 1.32 7.78 3.27
CA GLY A 63 1.54 6.99 2.06
C GLY A 63 1.97 7.83 0.85
N VAL A 64 1.35 9.00 0.64
CA VAL A 64 1.73 9.93 -0.44
C VAL A 64 3.13 10.49 -0.21
N TYR A 65 3.49 10.82 1.03
CA TYR A 65 4.84 11.29 1.35
C TYR A 65 5.88 10.19 1.08
N LEU A 66 5.68 8.98 1.60
CA LEU A 66 6.59 7.85 1.36
C LEU A 66 6.72 7.52 -0.12
N ARG A 67 5.61 7.58 -0.89
CA ARG A 67 5.64 7.43 -2.35
C ARG A 67 6.49 8.50 -3.03
N LYS A 68 6.38 9.77 -2.61
CA LYS A 68 7.22 10.85 -3.16
C LYS A 68 8.71 10.60 -2.87
N THR A 69 9.03 10.18 -1.66
CA THR A 69 10.41 9.80 -1.27
C THR A 69 10.91 8.62 -2.11
N LEU A 70 10.10 7.58 -2.29
CA LEU A 70 10.39 6.42 -3.13
C LEU A 70 10.74 6.85 -4.57
N LEU A 71 9.95 7.75 -5.16
CA LEU A 71 10.21 8.26 -6.50
C LEU A 71 11.48 9.12 -6.58
N SER A 72 11.76 9.92 -5.54
CA SER A 72 12.95 10.76 -5.49
C SER A 72 14.24 9.94 -5.36
N LEU A 73 14.19 8.81 -4.66
CA LEU A 73 15.36 7.94 -4.46
C LEU A 73 15.58 7.00 -5.66
N GLY A 74 14.52 6.65 -6.40
CA GLY A 74 14.62 5.77 -7.56
C GLY A 74 15.23 4.41 -7.20
N ASP A 75 16.30 4.02 -7.89
CA ASP A 75 17.00 2.75 -7.66
C ASP A 75 17.76 2.70 -6.32
N MET A 76 17.98 3.85 -5.68
CA MET A 76 18.59 3.92 -4.34
C MET A 76 17.58 3.61 -3.23
N ALA A 77 16.30 3.48 -3.55
CA ALA A 77 15.28 3.21 -2.55
C ALA A 77 15.35 1.77 -2.05
N GLU A 78 15.33 1.62 -0.73
CA GLU A 78 15.22 0.31 -0.10
C GLU A 78 13.78 -0.24 -0.16
N ASP A 79 13.67 -1.57 -0.12
CA ASP A 79 12.40 -2.27 -0.32
C ASP A 79 11.35 -1.98 0.75
N TRP A 80 11.79 -1.75 1.99
CA TRP A 80 10.89 -1.41 3.07
C TRP A 80 10.11 -0.13 2.77
N LEU A 81 10.68 0.81 2.00
CA LEU A 81 10.02 2.07 1.66
C LEU A 81 8.84 1.83 0.71
N LEU A 82 8.98 0.88 -0.23
CA LEU A 82 7.88 0.45 -1.10
C LEU A 82 6.75 -0.19 -0.27
N PHE A 83 7.08 -1.14 0.60
CA PHE A 83 6.08 -1.81 1.44
C PHE A 83 5.39 -0.82 2.38
N ALA A 84 6.15 0.06 3.06
CA ALA A 84 5.59 1.08 3.93
C ALA A 84 4.66 2.05 3.18
N ALA A 85 5.05 2.50 1.97
CA ALA A 85 4.19 3.36 1.16
C ALA A 85 2.87 2.66 0.78
N VAL A 86 2.95 1.42 0.29
CA VAL A 86 1.79 0.63 -0.12
C VAL A 86 0.87 0.33 1.05
N ASP A 87 1.41 -0.10 2.19
CA ASP A 87 0.63 -0.43 3.38
C ASP A 87 -0.15 0.76 3.94
N GLN A 88 0.42 1.97 3.84
CA GLN A 88 -0.23 3.20 4.26
C GLN A 88 -1.34 3.58 3.27
N LEU A 89 -1.07 3.54 1.97
CA LEU A 89 -2.06 3.86 0.96
C LEU A 89 -3.22 2.83 0.91
N ASN A 90 -2.94 1.55 1.15
CA ASN A 90 -3.95 0.49 1.23
C ASN A 90 -4.92 0.73 2.40
N LYS A 91 -4.43 1.19 3.56
CA LYS A 91 -5.30 1.56 4.69
C LYS A 91 -6.17 2.78 4.42
N ALA A 92 -5.85 3.57 3.40
CA ALA A 92 -6.62 4.73 2.97
C ALA A 92 -7.46 4.46 1.72
N SER A 93 -7.45 3.24 1.17
CA SER A 93 -7.95 2.97 -0.19
C SER A 93 -9.41 3.38 -0.41
N GLU A 94 -10.25 3.23 0.61
CA GLU A 94 -11.68 3.59 0.54
C GLU A 94 -11.91 5.10 0.39
N THR A 95 -10.98 5.93 0.87
CA THR A 95 -11.03 7.39 0.72
C THR A 95 -10.36 7.89 -0.56
N LEU A 96 -9.77 6.99 -1.35
CA LEU A 96 -9.21 7.32 -2.65
C LEU A 96 -10.36 7.34 -3.67
N THR A 97 -10.81 8.55 -4.01
CA THR A 97 -11.71 8.78 -5.15
C THR A 97 -11.11 8.25 -6.44
N GLN A 98 -11.95 7.82 -7.38
CA GLN A 98 -11.48 7.36 -8.69
C GLN A 98 -10.61 8.43 -9.38
N GLY A 99 -9.46 8.00 -9.93
CA GLY A 99 -8.48 8.89 -10.55
C GLY A 99 -7.03 8.37 -10.47
N VAL A 100 -6.08 9.24 -10.85
CA VAL A 100 -4.65 8.91 -11.02
C VAL A 100 -4.04 8.23 -9.80
N LEU A 101 -4.38 8.70 -8.59
CA LEU A 101 -3.81 8.14 -7.35
C LEU A 101 -4.24 6.69 -7.10
N ARG A 102 -5.42 6.29 -7.57
CA ARG A 102 -5.95 4.92 -7.44
C ARG A 102 -5.23 3.96 -8.38
N VAL A 103 -5.03 4.37 -9.64
CA VAL A 103 -4.20 3.64 -10.61
C VAL A 103 -2.75 3.52 -10.13
N ASP A 104 -2.20 4.59 -9.58
CA ASP A 104 -0.86 4.58 -9.00
C ASP A 104 -0.76 3.59 -7.83
N LEU A 105 -1.75 3.53 -6.95
CA LEU A 105 -1.79 2.57 -5.86
C LEU A 105 -1.87 1.13 -6.38
N ALA A 106 -2.66 0.85 -7.43
CA ALA A 106 -2.67 -0.47 -8.06
C ALA A 106 -1.30 -0.86 -8.60
N ARG A 107 -0.59 0.07 -9.27
CA ARG A 107 0.78 -0.15 -9.76
C ARG A 107 1.79 -0.38 -8.63
N LEU A 108 1.67 0.34 -7.53
CA LEU A 108 2.53 0.14 -6.35
C LEU A 108 2.26 -1.23 -5.69
N ASN A 109 0.99 -1.62 -5.55
CA ASN A 109 0.60 -2.95 -5.08
C ASN A 109 1.16 -4.05 -5.98
N TYR A 110 1.08 -3.90 -7.30
CA TYR A 110 1.69 -4.84 -8.24
C TYR A 110 3.21 -4.99 -8.01
N LYS A 111 3.93 -3.88 -7.83
CA LYS A 111 5.38 -3.90 -7.53
C LYS A 111 5.68 -4.58 -6.20
N ALA A 112 4.92 -4.27 -5.14
CA ALA A 112 5.07 -4.88 -3.83
C ALA A 112 4.81 -6.40 -3.89
N ALA A 113 3.73 -6.80 -4.57
CA ALA A 113 3.39 -8.20 -4.80
C ALA A 113 4.49 -8.94 -5.57
N GLN A 114 5.03 -8.34 -6.64
CA GLN A 114 6.09 -8.96 -7.43
C GLN A 114 7.37 -9.13 -6.60
N LYS A 115 7.67 -8.16 -5.73
CA LYS A 115 8.81 -8.24 -4.83
C LYS A 115 8.64 -9.35 -3.79
N ALA A 116 7.50 -9.37 -3.11
CA ALA A 116 7.15 -10.41 -2.14
C ALA A 116 7.16 -11.81 -2.78
N PHE A 117 6.61 -11.95 -3.99
CA PHE A 117 6.57 -13.22 -4.72
C PHE A 117 7.99 -13.72 -5.05
N ARG A 118 8.89 -12.85 -5.50
CA ARG A 118 10.30 -13.21 -5.76
C ARG A 118 11.04 -13.66 -4.50
N LEU A 119 10.64 -13.16 -3.34
CA LEU A 119 11.15 -13.58 -2.03
C LEU A 119 10.43 -14.83 -1.49
N SER A 120 9.57 -15.48 -2.29
CA SER A 120 8.73 -16.61 -1.88
C SER A 120 7.79 -16.30 -0.69
N ALA A 121 7.51 -15.03 -0.42
CA ALA A 121 6.53 -14.59 0.57
C ALA A 121 5.14 -14.59 -0.07
N PHE A 122 4.60 -15.77 -0.35
CA PHE A 122 3.40 -15.93 -1.18
C PHE A 122 2.13 -15.35 -0.56
N VAL A 123 1.97 -15.45 0.77
CA VAL A 123 0.82 -14.86 1.47
C VAL A 123 0.81 -13.33 1.31
N PRO A 124 1.86 -12.57 1.71
CA PRO A 124 1.92 -11.14 1.43
C PRO A 124 1.81 -10.79 -0.07
N ALA A 125 2.42 -11.58 -0.94
CA ALA A 125 2.32 -11.37 -2.38
C ALA A 125 0.85 -11.44 -2.87
N SER A 126 0.09 -12.41 -2.36
CA SER A 126 -1.32 -12.57 -2.69
C SER A 126 -2.16 -11.41 -2.17
N GLU A 127 -1.90 -10.94 -0.95
CA GLU A 127 -2.61 -9.82 -0.32
C GLU A 127 -2.39 -8.52 -1.11
N TYR A 128 -1.15 -8.19 -1.46
CA TYR A 128 -0.85 -7.01 -2.27
C TYR A 128 -1.47 -7.11 -3.68
N ALA A 129 -1.35 -8.26 -4.34
CA ALA A 129 -1.86 -8.42 -5.71
C ALA A 129 -3.39 -8.31 -5.74
N LEU A 130 -4.09 -8.98 -4.82
CA LEU A 130 -5.54 -8.88 -4.70
C LEU A 130 -5.97 -7.44 -4.37
N LYS A 131 -5.30 -6.77 -3.43
CA LYS A 131 -5.65 -5.40 -3.08
C LYS A 131 -5.46 -4.44 -4.24
N GLY A 132 -4.38 -4.59 -5.00
CA GLY A 132 -4.20 -3.76 -6.20
C GLY A 132 -5.24 -4.04 -7.29
N SER A 133 -5.69 -5.28 -7.45
CA SER A 133 -6.78 -5.65 -8.38
C SER A 133 -8.11 -5.01 -7.98
N GLU A 134 -8.45 -5.04 -6.70
CA GLU A 134 -9.62 -4.39 -6.10
C GLU A 134 -9.55 -2.85 -6.22
N VAL A 135 -8.37 -2.28 -6.00
CA VAL A 135 -8.15 -0.85 -6.16
C VAL A 135 -8.28 -0.44 -7.62
N LEU A 136 -7.90 -1.27 -8.59
CA LEU A 136 -8.07 -0.94 -10.01
C LEU A 136 -9.51 -1.13 -10.53
N ASP A 137 -10.46 -1.57 -9.68
CA ASP A 137 -11.83 -1.93 -10.06
C ASP A 137 -12.66 -0.78 -10.68
N GLY A 138 -13.58 -1.15 -11.57
CA GLY A 138 -14.48 -0.27 -12.34
C GLY A 138 -14.41 -0.44 -13.86
N ARG A 139 -15.24 0.32 -14.59
CA ARG A 139 -15.36 0.25 -16.07
C ARG A 139 -14.04 0.50 -16.81
N GLU A 140 -13.10 1.18 -16.17
CA GLU A 140 -11.82 1.60 -16.74
C GLU A 140 -10.68 0.59 -16.54
N LYS A 141 -10.88 -0.44 -15.70
CA LYS A 141 -9.86 -1.46 -15.38
C LYS A 141 -9.33 -2.13 -16.64
N TRP A 142 -10.25 -2.70 -17.43
CA TRP A 142 -9.95 -3.49 -18.62
C TRP A 142 -9.92 -2.68 -19.91
N THR A 143 -10.23 -1.37 -19.87
CA THR A 143 -10.21 -0.50 -21.06
C THR A 143 -8.99 0.43 -21.05
N PHE A 144 -8.85 1.29 -20.04
CA PHE A 144 -7.75 2.26 -19.98
C PHE A 144 -6.51 1.75 -19.25
N ASN A 145 -6.66 0.74 -18.39
CA ASN A 145 -5.58 0.19 -17.56
C ASN A 145 -5.28 -1.29 -17.85
N TYR A 146 -5.59 -1.75 -19.06
CA TYR A 146 -5.53 -3.16 -19.47
C TYR A 146 -4.23 -3.86 -19.06
N ASP A 147 -3.07 -3.29 -19.44
CA ASP A 147 -1.77 -3.89 -19.10
C ASP A 147 -1.57 -4.04 -17.59
N CYS A 148 -2.01 -3.06 -16.80
CA CYS A 148 -1.92 -3.15 -15.35
C CYS A 148 -2.88 -4.20 -14.80
N ALA A 149 -4.09 -4.29 -15.36
CA ALA A 149 -5.13 -5.23 -14.97
C ALA A 149 -4.72 -6.69 -15.24
N VAL A 150 -4.27 -7.01 -16.46
CA VAL A 150 -3.79 -8.36 -16.81
C VAL A 150 -2.63 -8.77 -15.91
N ASN A 151 -1.63 -7.90 -15.77
CA ASN A 151 -0.42 -8.21 -14.99
C ASN A 151 -0.74 -8.45 -13.51
N ILE A 152 -1.60 -7.62 -12.91
CA ILE A 152 -1.91 -7.74 -11.49
C ILE A 152 -2.83 -8.93 -11.19
N CYS A 153 -3.83 -9.20 -12.05
CA CYS A 153 -4.71 -10.36 -11.90
C CYS A 153 -3.94 -11.67 -12.12
N THR A 154 -3.05 -11.72 -13.11
CA THR A 154 -2.18 -12.88 -13.35
C THR A 154 -1.25 -13.15 -12.17
N LEU A 155 -0.65 -12.10 -11.60
CA LEU A 155 0.19 -12.25 -10.41
C LEU A 155 -0.65 -12.65 -9.19
N ALA A 156 -1.86 -12.11 -9.03
CA ALA A 156 -2.78 -12.47 -7.96
C ALA A 156 -3.15 -13.96 -8.03
N ALA A 157 -3.48 -14.47 -9.22
CA ALA A 157 -3.74 -15.88 -9.44
C ALA A 157 -2.55 -16.75 -8.99
N ARG A 158 -1.37 -16.48 -9.53
CA ARG A 158 -0.14 -17.24 -9.20
C ARG A 158 0.19 -17.17 -7.71
N ALA A 159 0.12 -16.00 -7.10
CA ALA A 159 0.39 -15.81 -5.68
C ALA A 159 -0.63 -16.52 -4.79
N CYS A 160 -1.92 -16.45 -5.13
CA CYS A 160 -2.98 -17.17 -4.42
C CYS A 160 -2.79 -18.68 -4.51
N TYR A 161 -2.47 -19.21 -5.69
CA TYR A 161 -2.18 -20.63 -5.86
C TYR A 161 -1.00 -21.07 -4.99
N SER A 162 0.13 -20.35 -5.04
CA SER A 162 1.31 -20.63 -4.22
C SER A 162 1.05 -20.47 -2.71
N ALA A 163 0.09 -19.65 -2.32
CA ALA A 163 -0.35 -19.48 -0.93
C ALA A 163 -1.43 -20.49 -0.49
N GLY A 164 -1.91 -21.36 -1.38
CA GLY A 164 -2.99 -22.33 -1.10
C GLY A 164 -4.42 -21.77 -1.19
N HIS A 165 -4.59 -20.52 -1.65
CA HIS A 165 -5.88 -19.85 -1.84
C HIS A 165 -6.50 -20.20 -3.20
N ASN A 166 -6.83 -21.47 -3.43
CA ASN A 166 -7.25 -21.99 -4.74
C ASN A 166 -8.49 -21.31 -5.33
N SER A 167 -9.52 -21.02 -4.50
CA SER A 167 -10.74 -20.34 -4.96
C SER A 167 -10.40 -18.96 -5.54
N LYS A 168 -9.67 -18.14 -4.79
CA LYS A 168 -9.27 -16.79 -5.24
C LYS A 168 -8.36 -16.86 -6.47
N SER A 169 -7.49 -17.87 -6.55
CA SER A 169 -6.69 -18.08 -7.75
C SER A 169 -7.57 -18.31 -8.97
N HIS A 170 -8.59 -19.15 -8.84
CA HIS A 170 -9.52 -19.45 -9.91
C HIS A 170 -10.31 -18.20 -10.34
N ASP A 171 -10.84 -17.45 -9.37
CA ASP A 171 -11.60 -16.22 -9.63
C ASP A 171 -10.75 -15.21 -10.45
N MET A 172 -9.48 -15.04 -10.08
CA MET A 172 -8.57 -14.14 -10.81
C MET A 172 -8.23 -14.63 -12.23
N ILE A 173 -8.09 -15.95 -12.43
CA ILE A 173 -7.88 -16.52 -13.78
C ILE A 173 -9.11 -16.26 -14.64
N GLN A 174 -10.31 -16.53 -14.10
CA GLN A 174 -11.56 -16.30 -14.80
C GLN A 174 -11.70 -14.83 -15.21
N GLU A 175 -11.36 -13.90 -14.30
CA GLU A 175 -11.40 -12.47 -14.61
C GLU A 175 -10.49 -12.08 -15.78
N VAL A 176 -9.27 -12.64 -15.86
CA VAL A 176 -8.37 -12.42 -17.00
C VAL A 176 -8.95 -13.00 -18.30
N VAL A 177 -9.45 -14.24 -18.26
CA VAL A 177 -9.99 -14.92 -19.45
C VAL A 177 -11.18 -14.17 -20.03
N GLU A 178 -12.12 -13.75 -19.18
CA GLU A 178 -13.34 -13.03 -19.59
C GLU A 178 -13.04 -11.68 -20.24
N ASN A 179 -11.91 -11.06 -19.89
CA ASN A 179 -11.51 -9.74 -20.39
C ASN A 179 -10.33 -9.81 -21.38
N SER A 180 -9.90 -11.01 -21.77
CA SER A 180 -8.74 -11.20 -22.64
C SER A 180 -8.95 -10.61 -24.03
N ILE A 181 -7.97 -9.84 -24.50
CA ILE A 181 -7.95 -9.28 -25.85
C ILE A 181 -7.09 -10.16 -26.78
N THR A 182 -6.20 -10.99 -26.22
CA THR A 182 -5.35 -11.90 -27.00
C THR A 182 -5.65 -13.38 -26.78
N PRO A 183 -5.41 -14.25 -27.79
CA PRO A 183 -5.64 -15.70 -27.67
C PRO A 183 -4.73 -16.42 -26.67
N VAL A 184 -3.60 -15.82 -26.28
CA VAL A 184 -2.67 -16.41 -25.31
C VAL A 184 -3.20 -16.22 -23.88
N GLU A 185 -3.89 -15.11 -23.63
CA GLU A 185 -4.48 -14.78 -22.32
C GLU A 185 -5.78 -15.55 -22.05
N SER A 186 -6.40 -16.15 -23.08
CA SER A 186 -7.60 -16.97 -22.95
C SER A 186 -7.32 -18.44 -22.63
N LEU A 187 -6.05 -18.85 -22.60
CA LEU A 187 -5.64 -20.21 -22.26
C LEU A 187 -5.55 -20.36 -20.74
N PRO A 188 -6.29 -21.30 -20.13
CA PRO A 188 -6.18 -21.55 -18.69
C PRO A 188 -4.77 -22.07 -18.37
N VAL A 189 -4.10 -21.40 -17.42
CA VAL A 189 -2.77 -21.78 -16.89
C VAL A 189 -2.92 -22.90 -15.86
#